data_AF-A0A2S6AM15-F1
#
_entry.id   AF-A0A2S6AM15-F1
#
_cell.length_a   1.000
_cell.length_b   1.000
_cell.length_c   1.000
_cell.angle_alpha   90.00
_cell.angle_beta   90.00
_cell.angle_gamma   90.00
#
_symmetry.space_group_name_H-M   'P 1'
#
loop_
_entity.id
_entity.type
_entity.pdbx_description
1 polymer ?
#
loop_
_entity_poly.entity_id
_entity_poly.type
_entity_poly.pdbx_seq_one_letter_code
_entity_poly.pdbx_strand_id
1 'polypeptide(L)'
;MPANPSNPHDAYFRRVLSRPADAACELRAALPAAITDRIDWDTLRLQPGSFVSADLRSCYSDLLYRTRLDGHTAYICMLIEHQSRSDHFMALRILEYLVGIWNQHRSQHPEARTLPAVIPLVVHSNHAGRPC
;
A
#
# COMPACT_ATOMS: atom_id res chain seq x y z
N MET A 1 -3.31 -22.06 -17.98
CA MET A 1 -4.69 -21.67 -17.59
C MET A 1 -4.55 -20.44 -16.71
N PRO A 2 -4.91 -19.22 -17.15
CA PRO A 2 -4.77 -18.06 -16.28
C PRO A 2 -5.87 -18.13 -15.21
N ALA A 3 -5.47 -18.05 -13.95
CA ALA A 3 -6.36 -18.01 -12.81
C ALA A 3 -7.21 -16.72 -12.88
N ASN A 4 -8.53 -16.85 -12.78
CA ASN A 4 -9.44 -15.74 -12.51
C ASN A 4 -9.17 -15.21 -11.10
N PRO A 5 -8.76 -13.94 -10.89
CA PRO A 5 -8.81 -13.33 -9.58
C PRO A 5 -9.94 -12.31 -9.59
N SER A 6 -11.18 -12.79 -9.74
CA SER A 6 -12.37 -11.97 -9.49
C SER A 6 -12.84 -12.28 -8.07
N ASN A 7 -12.00 -11.98 -7.08
CA ASN A 7 -12.49 -11.90 -5.71
C ASN A 7 -13.32 -10.60 -5.61
N PRO A 8 -14.64 -10.66 -5.37
CA PRO A 8 -15.49 -9.47 -5.29
C PRO A 8 -15.00 -8.47 -4.23
N HIS A 9 -14.28 -8.93 -3.20
CA HIS A 9 -13.63 -8.05 -2.22
C HIS A 9 -12.48 -7.24 -2.82
N ASP A 10 -11.65 -7.81 -3.71
CA ASP A 10 -10.60 -7.07 -4.43
C ASP A 10 -11.18 -5.93 -5.27
N ALA A 11 -12.27 -6.23 -6.00
CA ALA A 11 -12.95 -5.25 -6.84
C ALA A 11 -13.61 -4.15 -5.99
N TYR A 12 -14.19 -4.50 -4.85
CA TYR A 12 -14.77 -3.54 -3.91
C TYR A 12 -13.71 -2.64 -3.27
N PHE A 13 -12.65 -3.23 -2.71
CA PHE A 13 -11.56 -2.47 -2.08
C PHE A 13 -10.86 -1.56 -3.08
N ARG A 14 -10.52 -2.05 -4.28
CA ARG A 14 -10.00 -1.19 -5.33
C ARG A 14 -10.97 -0.07 -5.67
N ARG A 15 -12.28 -0.35 -5.80
CA ARG A 15 -13.26 0.68 -6.18
C ARG A 15 -13.46 1.76 -5.10
N VAL A 16 -13.49 1.38 -3.82
CA VAL A 16 -13.61 2.32 -2.69
C VAL A 16 -12.32 3.11 -2.52
N LEU A 17 -11.19 2.41 -2.45
CA LEU A 17 -9.89 3.03 -2.16
C LEU A 17 -9.26 3.71 -3.40
N SER A 18 -9.82 3.54 -4.60
CA SER A 18 -9.40 4.33 -5.76
C SER A 18 -9.84 5.79 -5.70
N ARG A 19 -10.82 6.12 -4.85
CA ARG A 19 -11.26 7.50 -4.63
C ARG A 19 -10.41 8.12 -3.52
N PRO A 20 -9.64 9.19 -3.80
CA PRO A 20 -8.72 9.76 -2.81
C PRO A 20 -9.39 10.22 -1.51
N ALA A 21 -10.61 10.76 -1.58
CA ALA A 21 -11.36 11.20 -0.40
C ALA A 21 -11.76 10.03 0.51
N ASP A 22 -12.23 8.93 -0.09
CA ASP A 22 -12.63 7.72 0.63
C ASP A 22 -11.38 7.02 1.21
N ALA A 23 -10.29 6.95 0.44
CA ALA A 23 -9.01 6.39 0.89
C ALA A 23 -8.40 7.18 2.07
N ALA A 24 -8.48 8.51 2.05
CA ALA A 24 -7.96 9.33 3.14
C ALA A 24 -8.73 9.13 4.46
N CYS A 25 -10.02 8.80 4.42
CA CYS A 25 -10.78 8.47 5.64
C CYS A 25 -10.30 7.14 6.23
N GLU A 26 -10.24 6.10 5.39
CA GLU A 26 -9.83 4.75 5.79
C GLU A 26 -8.38 4.72 6.31
N LEU A 27 -7.47 5.42 5.63
CA LEU A 27 -6.07 5.51 6.04
C LEU A 27 -5.89 6.24 7.37
N ARG A 28 -6.69 7.29 7.64
CA ARG A 28 -6.67 7.99 8.95
C ARG A 28 -7.13 7.08 10.08
N ALA A 29 -8.13 6.24 9.83
CA ALA A 29 -8.63 5.29 10.82
C ALA A 29 -7.64 4.14 11.08
N ALA A 30 -6.89 3.72 10.06
CA ALA A 30 -5.95 2.60 10.16
C ALA A 30 -4.58 2.97 10.74
N LEU A 31 -4.15 4.22 10.64
CA LEU A 31 -2.82 4.67 11.07
C LEU A 31 -2.84 5.23 12.50
N PRO A 32 -1.75 5.03 13.28
CA PRO A 32 -1.61 5.68 14.59
C PRO A 32 -1.65 7.21 14.47
N ALA A 33 -2.30 7.89 15.43
CA ALA A 33 -2.44 9.35 15.44
C ALA A 33 -1.11 10.10 15.24
N ALA A 34 -0.03 9.60 15.87
CA ALA A 34 1.31 10.16 15.76
C ALA A 34 1.88 10.20 14.32
N ILE A 35 1.36 9.37 13.41
CA ILE A 35 1.70 9.39 11.99
C ILE A 35 0.64 10.16 11.20
N THR A 36 -0.64 9.94 11.51
CA THR A 36 -1.79 10.56 10.86
C THR A 36 -1.73 12.09 10.89
N ASP A 37 -1.30 12.67 12.01
CA ASP A 37 -1.21 14.13 12.20
C ASP A 37 -0.07 14.78 11.40
N ARG A 38 0.89 13.98 10.92
CA ARG A 38 2.07 14.43 10.15
C ARG A 38 1.90 14.29 8.65
N ILE A 39 0.83 13.60 8.22
CA ILE A 39 0.53 13.34 6.80
C ILE A 39 -0.25 14.52 6.21
N ASP A 40 0.20 14.98 5.04
CA ASP A 40 -0.54 15.93 4.21
C ASP A 40 -1.58 15.19 3.35
N TRP A 41 -2.81 15.15 3.85
CA TRP A 41 -3.91 14.44 3.22
C TRP A 41 -4.41 15.10 1.92
N ASP A 42 -4.22 16.40 1.75
CA ASP A 42 -4.67 17.12 0.54
C ASP A 42 -3.81 16.76 -0.67
N THR A 43 -2.56 16.36 -0.42
CA THR A 43 -1.63 15.85 -1.43
C THR A 43 -1.69 14.34 -1.65
N LEU A 44 -2.59 13.62 -0.97
CA LEU A 44 -2.74 12.17 -1.14
C LEU A 44 -3.20 11.84 -2.57
N ARG A 45 -2.37 11.10 -3.31
CA ARG A 45 -2.65 10.70 -4.70
C ARG A 45 -2.34 9.23 -4.90
N LEU A 46 -3.34 8.49 -5.37
CA LEU A 46 -3.15 7.12 -5.83
C LEU A 46 -2.15 7.10 -6.99
N GLN A 47 -1.17 6.22 -6.91
CA GLN A 47 -0.17 6.03 -7.95
C GLN A 47 -0.62 4.89 -8.87
N PRO A 48 -0.63 5.09 -10.20
CA PRO A 48 -1.02 4.04 -11.15
C PRO A 48 -0.05 2.85 -11.04
N GLY A 49 -0.60 1.69 -10.69
CA GLY A 49 0.13 0.50 -10.27
C GLY A 49 1.02 -0.10 -11.35
N SER A 50 2.34 0.00 -11.16
CA SER A 50 3.34 -0.86 -11.77
C SER A 50 4.68 -0.78 -11.00
N PHE A 51 4.64 -0.80 -9.67
CA PHE A 51 5.83 -0.57 -8.83
C PHE A 51 6.64 -1.83 -8.55
N VAL A 52 6.01 -2.99 -8.73
CA VAL A 52 6.57 -4.27 -8.33
C VAL A 52 6.54 -5.21 -9.53
N SER A 53 7.58 -6.04 -9.64
CA SER A 53 7.73 -7.05 -10.69
C SER A 53 6.45 -7.88 -10.83
N ALA A 54 6.19 -8.37 -12.04
CA ALA A 54 4.99 -9.16 -12.34
C ALA A 54 4.80 -10.35 -11.38
N ASP A 55 5.90 -10.87 -10.82
CA ASP A 55 5.92 -12.01 -9.90
C ASP A 55 5.22 -11.70 -8.55
N LEU A 56 5.31 -10.47 -8.05
CA LEU A 56 4.67 -10.05 -6.79
C LEU A 56 3.19 -9.67 -6.97
N ARG A 57 2.73 -9.45 -8.21
CA ARG A 57 1.34 -9.07 -8.53
C ARG A 57 0.35 -10.23 -8.45
N SER A 58 0.82 -11.48 -8.47
CA SER A 58 -0.05 -12.63 -8.74
C SER A 58 -0.95 -13.02 -7.57
N CYS A 59 -0.76 -12.43 -6.38
CA CYS A 59 -1.46 -12.88 -5.17
C CYS A 59 -2.27 -11.79 -4.43
N TYR A 60 -2.08 -10.50 -4.70
CA TYR A 60 -2.61 -9.42 -3.85
C TYR A 60 -3.09 -8.20 -4.64
N SER A 61 -4.10 -7.51 -4.10
CA SER A 61 -4.41 -6.14 -4.51
C SER A 61 -3.54 -5.18 -3.71
N ASP A 62 -2.55 -4.59 -4.36
CA ASP A 62 -1.73 -3.52 -3.79
C ASP A 62 -2.21 -2.14 -4.23
N LEU A 63 -2.22 -1.18 -3.29
CA LEU A 63 -2.46 0.23 -3.56
C LEU A 63 -1.28 1.04 -3.04
N LEU A 64 -0.75 1.92 -3.88
CA LEU A 64 0.30 2.84 -3.50
C LEU A 64 -0.23 4.26 -3.58
N TYR A 65 -0.10 4.99 -2.48
CA TYR A 65 -0.37 6.42 -2.44
C TYR A 65 0.92 7.19 -2.27
N ARG A 66 1.00 8.34 -2.94
CA ARG A 66 2.00 9.37 -2.68
C ARG A 66 1.36 10.48 -1.87
N THR A 67 2.08 11.02 -0.91
CA THR A 67 1.69 12.16 -0.05
C THR A 67 2.97 12.87 0.44
N ARG A 68 2.84 13.76 1.42
CA ARG A 68 3.96 14.35 2.17
C ARG A 68 3.84 13.98 3.65
N LEU A 69 4.96 13.67 4.27
CA LEU A 69 5.11 13.49 5.71
C LEU A 69 6.09 14.55 6.21
N ASP A 70 5.65 15.43 7.11
CA ASP A 70 6.44 16.60 7.58
C ASP A 70 7.07 17.42 6.43
N GLY A 71 6.35 17.57 5.32
CA GLY A 71 6.85 18.32 4.16
C GLY A 71 7.87 17.57 3.29
N HIS A 72 8.13 16.29 3.54
CA HIS A 72 8.95 15.45 2.67
C HIS A 72 8.08 14.46 1.89
N THR A 73 8.47 14.11 0.66
CA THR A 73 7.75 13.08 -0.11
C THR A 73 7.69 11.79 0.69
N ALA A 74 6.49 11.22 0.79
CA ALA A 74 6.25 9.96 1.46
C ALA A 74 5.27 9.11 0.65
N TYR A 75 5.29 7.80 0.91
CA TYR A 75 4.40 6.84 0.31
C TYR A 75 3.66 6.05 1.38
N ILE A 76 2.43 5.65 1.06
CA ILE A 76 1.65 4.70 1.86
C ILE A 76 1.38 3.52 0.96
N CYS A 77 1.89 2.35 1.32
CA CYS A 77 1.72 1.11 0.57
C CYS A 77 0.74 0.23 1.32
N MET A 78 -0.45 0.05 0.76
CA MET A 78 -1.46 -0.84 1.31
C MET A 78 -1.39 -2.20 0.60
N LEU A 79 -1.16 -3.25 1.38
CA LEU A 79 -1.15 -4.64 0.97
C LEU A 79 -2.42 -5.30 1.52
N ILE A 80 -3.35 -5.66 0.65
CA ILE A 80 -4.61 -6.31 1.04
C ILE A 80 -4.45 -7.81 0.85
N GLU A 81 -4.42 -8.56 1.95
CA GLU A 81 -4.35 -10.02 1.97
C GLU A 81 -5.75 -10.63 2.12
N HIS A 82 -6.25 -11.21 1.02
CA HIS A 82 -7.53 -11.92 0.98
C HIS A 82 -7.42 -13.43 1.23
N GLN A 83 -6.24 -13.96 1.55
CA GLN A 83 -6.05 -15.39 1.74
C GLN A 83 -6.09 -15.77 3.23
N SER A 84 -6.80 -16.86 3.52
CA SER A 84 -7.04 -17.42 4.86
C SER A 84 -5.81 -18.04 5.54
N ARG A 85 -4.61 -17.91 4.96
CA ARG A 85 -3.35 -18.38 5.51
C ARG A 85 -2.37 -17.22 5.65
N SER A 86 -1.87 -17.03 6.88
CA SER A 86 -0.77 -16.12 7.17
C SER A 86 0.45 -16.49 6.32
N ASP A 87 0.95 -15.54 5.54
CA ASP A 87 2.25 -15.66 4.88
C ASP A 87 3.36 -15.63 5.94
N HIS A 88 4.09 -16.75 6.09
CA HIS A 88 5.18 -16.85 7.05
C HIS A 88 6.30 -15.82 6.79
N PHE A 89 6.44 -15.37 5.54
CA PHE A 89 7.45 -14.42 5.10
C PHE A 89 6.85 -13.04 4.79
N MET A 90 5.70 -12.69 5.38
CA MET A 90 5.06 -11.38 5.19
C MET A 90 6.03 -10.20 5.38
N ALA A 91 6.91 -10.26 6.39
CA ALA A 91 7.90 -9.21 6.63
C ALA A 91 8.92 -9.07 5.49
N LEU A 92 9.39 -10.18 4.92
CA LEU A 92 10.28 -10.17 3.76
C LEU A 92 9.56 -9.59 2.54
N ARG A 93 8.30 -9.97 2.35
CA ARG A 93 7.47 -9.44 1.26
C ARG A 93 7.27 -7.93 1.38
N ILE A 94 6.96 -7.43 2.59
CA ILE A 94 6.88 -5.98 2.83
C ILE A 94 8.19 -5.31 2.40
N LEU A 95 9.34 -5.86 2.80
CA LEU A 95 10.64 -5.31 2.43
C LEU A 95 10.83 -5.25 0.90
N GLU A 96 10.44 -6.29 0.16
CA GLU A 96 10.50 -6.31 -1.31
C GLU A 96 9.67 -5.17 -1.92
N TYR A 97 8.48 -4.91 -1.38
CA TYR A 97 7.65 -3.76 -1.79
C TYR A 97 8.35 -2.43 -1.49
N LEU A 98 8.90 -2.24 -0.28
CA LEU A 98 9.61 -1.01 0.09
C LEU A 98 10.78 -0.75 -0.86
N VAL A 99 11.59 -1.78 -1.14
CA VAL A 99 12.72 -1.71 -2.07
C VAL A 99 12.27 -1.39 -3.49
N GLY A 100 11.18 -2.01 -3.97
CA GLY A 100 10.60 -1.71 -5.28
C GLY A 100 10.19 -0.23 -5.41
N ILE A 101 9.47 0.29 -4.40
CA ILE A 101 9.04 1.70 -4.36
C ILE A 101 10.26 2.64 -4.35
N TRP A 102 11.28 2.35 -3.55
CA TRP A 102 12.49 3.17 -3.51
C TRP A 102 13.29 3.13 -4.82
N ASN A 103 13.43 1.97 -5.44
CA ASN A 103 14.11 1.84 -6.72
C ASN A 103 13.40 2.65 -7.81
N GLN A 104 12.06 2.61 -7.84
CA GLN A 104 11.30 3.45 -8.76
C GLN A 104 11.41 4.94 -8.42
N HIS A 105 11.36 5.30 -7.14
CA HIS A 105 11.53 6.70 -6.75
C HIS A 105 12.89 7.24 -7.23
N ARG A 106 13.97 6.48 -7.03
CA ARG A 106 15.32 6.81 -7.49
C ARG A 106 15.43 6.91 -9.01
N SER A 107 14.74 6.05 -9.76
CA SER A 107 14.75 6.12 -11.23
C SER A 107 14.01 7.36 -11.75
N GLN A 108 12.97 7.79 -11.05
CA GLN A 108 12.19 9.00 -11.39
C GLN A 108 12.81 10.31 -10.89
N HIS A 109 13.65 10.24 -9.85
CA HIS A 109 14.32 11.40 -9.24
C HIS A 109 15.82 11.09 -9.05
N PRO A 110 16.63 11.07 -10.13
CA PRO A 110 18.06 10.72 -10.06
C PRO A 110 18.88 11.63 -9.14
N GLU A 111 18.43 12.87 -8.94
CA GLU A 111 19.02 13.87 -8.07
C GLU A 111 18.69 13.68 -6.57
N ALA A 112 17.74 12.81 -6.24
CA ALA A 112 17.34 12.57 -4.86
C ALA A 112 18.51 11.98 -4.05
N ARG A 113 18.88 12.67 -2.97
CA ARG A 113 19.96 12.25 -2.06
C ARG A 113 19.49 11.41 -0.88
N THR A 114 18.18 11.32 -0.69
CA THR A 114 17.53 10.61 0.41
C THR A 114 16.38 9.77 -0.12
N LEU A 115 16.08 8.68 0.57
CA LEU A 115 14.90 7.88 0.26
C LEU A 115 13.66 8.45 0.98
N PRO A 116 12.51 8.49 0.30
CA PRO A 116 11.26 8.90 0.90
C PRO A 116 10.80 7.88 1.94
N ALA A 117 10.09 8.34 2.96
CA ALA A 117 9.42 7.45 3.89
C ALA A 117 8.38 6.60 3.14
N VAL A 118 8.28 5.32 3.48
CA VAL A 118 7.25 4.43 2.95
C VAL A 118 6.59 3.76 4.15
N ILE A 119 5.29 3.97 4.30
CA ILE A 119 4.48 3.43 5.40
C ILE A 119 3.74 2.20 4.87
N PRO A 120 4.17 0.98 5.22
CA PRO A 120 3.44 -0.22 4.84
C PRO A 120 2.22 -0.41 5.75
N LEU A 121 1.08 -0.68 5.13
CA LEU A 121 -0.17 -1.06 5.78
C LEU A 121 -0.59 -2.42 5.27
N VAL A 122 -0.60 -3.43 6.14
CA VAL A 122 -1.10 -4.76 5.78
C VAL A 122 -2.48 -4.93 6.35
N VAL A 123 -3.46 -5.13 5.47
CA VAL A 123 -4.84 -5.43 5.85
C VAL A 123 -5.03 -6.92 5.67
N HIS A 124 -5.19 -7.63 6.78
CA HIS A 124 -5.49 -9.06 6.80
C HIS A 124 -6.95 -9.25 7.23
N SER A 125 -7.75 -9.96 6.41
CA SER A 125 -9.11 -10.35 6.78
C SER A 125 -9.12 -11.83 7.12
N ASN A 126 -9.10 -12.17 8.40
CA ASN A 126 -9.41 -13.54 8.82
C ASN A 126 -10.93 -13.75 8.74
N HIS A 127 -11.40 -14.90 8.25
CA HIS A 127 -12.84 -15.21 8.17
C HIS A 127 -13.50 -15.42 9.55
N ALA A 128 -12.78 -15.14 10.64
CA ALA A 128 -13.16 -15.49 12.02
C ALA A 128 -13.33 -14.28 12.96
N GLY A 129 -13.06 -13.04 12.51
CA GLY A 129 -13.31 -11.83 13.30
C GLY A 129 -12.58 -11.77 14.65
N ARG A 130 -11.47 -12.49 14.82
CA ARG A 130 -10.68 -12.45 16.07
C ARG A 130 -9.44 -11.58 15.86
N PRO A 131 -9.21 -10.56 16.70
CA PRO A 131 -7.96 -9.82 16.69
C PRO A 131 -6.81 -10.75 17.13
N CYS A 132 -5.64 -10.53 16.53
CA CYS A 132 -4.38 -11.20 16.85
C CYS A 132 -3.99 -10.98 18.32
#